data_AF-A0A2U1MKY2-F1
#
_entry.id   AF-A0A2U1MKY2-F1
#
_cell.length_a   1.000
_cell.length_b   1.000
_cell.length_c   1.000
_cell.angle_alpha   90.00
_cell.angle_beta   90.00
_cell.angle_gamma   90.00
#
_symmetry.space_group_name_H-M   'P 1'
#
loop_
_entity.id
_entity.type
_entity.pdbx_description
1 polymer ?
#
loop_
_entity_poly.entity_id
_entity_poly.type
_entity_poly.pdbx_seq_one_letter_code
_entity_poly.pdbx_strand_id
1 'polypeptide(L)'
;MGLQNDSPSLYAALSRRPPGPTIRPDVFNNYKDKNGAFKQSLANDVEGLLELWWKAFDIKKNAPCLRDRIVECYFWGLGSGYEPQYSRARVFFTKAVAVITLIDDTYDAYGTYEELKIFTEAVERWSITCLDTLPEYMKPIYKLFMDTYTEMEEFLAKEGRTDLFNCGKEFVKEFVRNLMVEAKWANEGHIPTTEEHDPVVIITGGANLLTTTCYLGMSDIFTKESVEWAVSAPPLFRYSGILGRRLNDLMTHKDEQKRKHSSSSLESYIKEYNVNEEYAQTLIYKQVEDVWKDINREYLTTKNIPRPLLMAAIYLCQFLEVQYAGNDNFTRMGDEYKHLIKSLLVYPMSI
;
A
#
# COMPACT_ATOMS: atom_id res chain seq x y z
N MET A 1 -10.48 -38.46 -15.62
CA MET A 1 -10.94 -37.95 -14.31
C MET A 1 -10.43 -36.52 -14.20
N GLY A 2 -11.26 -35.55 -14.57
CA GLY A 2 -10.90 -34.13 -14.57
C GLY A 2 -11.18 -33.53 -13.20
N LEU A 3 -10.19 -32.84 -12.63
CA LEU A 3 -10.31 -32.13 -11.37
C LEU A 3 -11.24 -30.92 -11.54
N GLN A 4 -12.30 -30.91 -10.75
CA GLN A 4 -13.22 -29.80 -10.54
C GLN A 4 -12.45 -28.67 -9.84
N ASN A 5 -12.28 -27.54 -10.53
CA ASN A 5 -11.79 -26.29 -9.94
C ASN A 5 -12.95 -25.64 -9.16
N ASP A 6 -13.12 -26.04 -7.91
CA ASP A 6 -13.95 -25.30 -6.95
C ASP A 6 -13.12 -24.19 -6.31
N SER A 7 -12.91 -23.09 -7.05
CA SER A 7 -12.48 -21.82 -6.47
C SER A 7 -13.73 -21.04 -6.03
N PRO A 8 -13.92 -20.73 -4.73
CA PRO A 8 -15.05 -19.93 -4.28
C PRO A 8 -14.90 -18.52 -4.87
N SER A 9 -15.70 -18.24 -5.89
CA SER A 9 -15.69 -16.95 -6.57
C SER A 9 -15.93 -15.79 -5.60
N LEU A 10 -15.21 -14.69 -5.83
CA LEU A 10 -15.35 -13.36 -5.21
C LEU A 10 -16.83 -12.88 -5.10
N TYR A 11 -17.71 -13.42 -5.94
CA TYR A 11 -19.16 -13.27 -5.91
C TYR A 11 -19.82 -13.73 -4.60
N ALA A 12 -19.31 -14.80 -3.98
CA ALA A 12 -19.82 -15.30 -2.69
C ALA A 12 -19.47 -14.37 -1.52
N ALA A 13 -18.34 -13.64 -1.61
CA ALA A 13 -17.93 -12.63 -0.63
C ALA A 13 -18.74 -11.33 -0.76
N LEU A 14 -19.06 -10.93 -1.99
CA LEU A 14 -19.86 -9.73 -2.27
C LEU A 14 -21.35 -9.88 -1.92
N SER A 15 -21.87 -11.11 -1.91
CA SER A 15 -23.30 -11.39 -1.70
C SER A 15 -23.71 -11.57 -0.23
N ARG A 16 -22.77 -11.52 0.73
CA ARG A 16 -23.00 -11.78 2.17
C ARG A 16 -22.90 -10.54 3.06
N ARG A 17 -23.33 -9.35 2.62
CA ARG A 17 -23.34 -8.13 3.45
C ARG A 17 -24.74 -7.79 4.01
N PRO A 18 -24.84 -7.36 5.28
CA PRO A 18 -26.06 -6.76 5.85
C PRO A 18 -26.33 -5.37 5.21
N PRO A 19 -27.54 -4.79 5.38
CA PRO A 19 -28.00 -3.66 4.56
C PRO A 19 -27.30 -2.35 4.97
N GLY A 20 -26.24 -2.00 4.24
CA GLY A 20 -25.71 -0.63 4.15
C GLY A 20 -26.33 0.11 2.95
N PRO A 21 -26.17 1.45 2.86
CA PRO A 21 -26.86 2.25 1.86
C PRO A 21 -26.47 1.80 0.45
N THR A 22 -27.48 1.60 -0.39
CA THR A 22 -27.40 0.89 -1.68
C THR A 22 -26.52 1.64 -2.69
N ILE A 23 -25.58 0.92 -3.31
CA ILE A 23 -24.86 1.37 -4.51
C ILE A 23 -25.83 1.30 -5.68
N ARG A 24 -25.83 2.31 -6.54
CA ARG A 24 -26.77 2.37 -7.66
C ARG A 24 -26.53 1.13 -8.58
N PRO A 25 -27.52 0.25 -8.82
CA PRO A 25 -27.29 -1.05 -9.45
C PRO A 25 -26.76 -0.99 -10.90
N ASP A 26 -26.98 0.15 -11.55
CA ASP A 26 -26.58 0.48 -12.91
C ASP A 26 -25.05 0.59 -13.07
N VAL A 27 -24.34 0.94 -12.00
CA VAL A 27 -22.87 1.02 -11.97
C VAL A 27 -22.23 -0.32 -12.36
N PHE A 28 -22.91 -1.44 -12.13
CA PHE A 28 -22.40 -2.78 -12.40
C PHE A 28 -22.81 -3.34 -13.78
N ASN A 29 -23.63 -2.61 -14.55
CA ASN A 29 -24.18 -3.13 -15.81
C ASN A 29 -23.10 -3.46 -16.85
N ASN A 30 -21.98 -2.73 -16.85
CA ASN A 30 -20.88 -2.97 -17.78
C ASN A 30 -20.16 -4.31 -17.52
N TYR A 31 -20.28 -4.87 -16.33
CA TYR A 31 -19.66 -6.14 -15.94
C TYR A 31 -20.63 -7.32 -16.01
N LYS A 32 -21.91 -7.05 -16.32
CA LYS A 32 -22.94 -8.08 -16.43
C LYS A 32 -23.14 -8.51 -17.88
N ASP A 33 -23.48 -9.78 -18.07
CA ASP A 33 -23.95 -10.31 -19.33
C ASP A 33 -25.43 -9.95 -19.55
N LYS A 34 -25.96 -10.35 -20.70
CA LYS A 34 -27.37 -10.11 -21.08
C LYS A 34 -28.40 -10.74 -20.13
N ASN A 35 -27.98 -11.67 -19.26
CA ASN A 35 -28.83 -12.33 -18.27
C ASN A 35 -28.70 -11.69 -16.87
N GLY A 36 -27.87 -10.66 -16.72
CA GLY A 36 -27.63 -9.97 -15.45
C GLY A 36 -26.58 -10.64 -14.55
N ALA A 37 -25.94 -11.74 -15.00
CA ALA A 37 -24.83 -12.38 -14.29
C ALA A 37 -23.50 -11.69 -14.63
N PHE A 38 -22.50 -11.71 -13.74
CA PHE A 38 -21.19 -11.16 -14.10
C PHE A 38 -20.55 -11.94 -15.25
N LYS A 39 -19.95 -11.24 -16.21
CA LYS A 39 -19.32 -11.82 -17.40
C LYS A 39 -18.22 -12.80 -16.97
N GLN A 40 -18.20 -14.01 -17.53
CA GLN A 40 -17.13 -14.99 -17.26
C GLN A 40 -15.74 -14.47 -17.64
N SER A 41 -15.65 -13.58 -18.65
CA SER A 41 -14.40 -12.92 -19.04
C SER A 41 -13.77 -12.11 -17.91
N LEU A 42 -14.58 -11.64 -16.94
CA LEU A 42 -14.11 -10.85 -15.81
C LEU A 42 -13.14 -11.64 -14.93
N ALA A 43 -13.24 -12.98 -14.88
CA ALA A 43 -12.34 -13.82 -14.11
C ALA A 43 -10.87 -13.71 -14.57
N ASN A 44 -10.64 -13.31 -15.83
CA ASN A 44 -9.31 -13.13 -16.41
C ASN A 44 -8.97 -11.64 -16.65
N ASP A 45 -9.85 -10.73 -16.23
CA ASP A 45 -9.71 -9.28 -16.39
C ASP A 45 -9.41 -8.64 -15.02
N VAL A 46 -8.11 -8.58 -14.70
CA VAL A 46 -7.61 -8.05 -13.42
C VAL A 46 -8.07 -6.61 -13.20
N GLU A 47 -8.00 -5.79 -14.24
CA GLU A 47 -8.37 -4.37 -14.20
C GLU A 47 -9.87 -4.23 -13.96
N GLY A 48 -10.69 -4.98 -14.70
CA GLY A 48 -12.14 -5.00 -14.50
C GLY A 48 -12.54 -5.49 -13.10
N LEU A 49 -11.84 -6.47 -12.52
CA LEU A 49 -12.08 -6.95 -11.16
C LEU A 49 -11.74 -5.90 -10.10
N LEU A 50 -10.62 -5.21 -10.25
CA LEU A 50 -10.21 -4.14 -9.34
C LEU A 50 -11.13 -2.93 -9.45
N GLU A 51 -11.53 -2.56 -10.67
CA GLU A 51 -12.51 -1.49 -10.90
C GLU A 51 -13.86 -1.85 -10.28
N LEU A 52 -14.33 -3.10 -10.43
CA LEU A 52 -15.56 -3.57 -9.80
C LEU A 52 -15.46 -3.53 -8.27
N TRP A 53 -14.35 -4.01 -7.69
CA TRP A 53 -14.09 -3.99 -6.25
C TRP A 53 -14.11 -2.56 -5.70
N TRP A 54 -13.44 -1.62 -6.37
CA TRP A 54 -13.39 -0.23 -5.94
C TRP A 54 -14.71 0.52 -6.14
N LYS A 55 -15.43 0.27 -7.24
CA LYS A 55 -16.80 0.77 -7.43
C LYS A 55 -17.77 0.23 -6.38
N ALA A 56 -17.57 -1.00 -5.92
CA ALA A 56 -18.34 -1.57 -4.82
C ALA A 56 -18.00 -0.94 -3.45
N PHE A 57 -16.85 -0.26 -3.31
CA PHE A 57 -16.59 0.59 -2.17
C PHE A 57 -17.25 1.97 -2.31
N ASP A 58 -17.45 2.50 -3.52
CA ASP A 58 -18.07 3.81 -3.76
C ASP A 58 -17.44 4.93 -2.90
N ILE A 59 -16.16 5.22 -3.18
CA ILE A 59 -15.37 6.19 -2.42
C ILE A 59 -16.05 7.56 -2.29
N LYS A 60 -16.74 8.03 -3.33
CA LYS A 60 -17.45 9.32 -3.30
C LYS A 60 -18.53 9.39 -2.24
N LYS A 61 -19.10 8.25 -1.88
CA LYS A 61 -20.12 8.14 -0.84
C LYS A 61 -19.51 7.87 0.52
N ASN A 62 -18.57 6.93 0.59
CA ASN A 62 -18.07 6.37 1.84
C ASN A 62 -16.86 7.13 2.40
N ALA A 63 -16.13 7.85 1.55
CA ALA A 63 -14.93 8.59 1.90
C ALA A 63 -14.73 9.81 0.95
N PRO A 64 -15.72 10.72 0.84
CA PRO A 64 -15.72 11.80 -0.16
C PRO A 64 -14.52 12.75 -0.10
N CYS A 65 -13.91 12.86 1.08
CA CYS A 65 -12.79 13.76 1.30
C CYS A 65 -11.42 13.08 1.08
N LEU A 66 -11.37 11.76 0.92
CA LEU A 66 -10.12 11.02 0.74
C LEU A 66 -9.75 10.93 -0.74
N ARG A 67 -8.47 10.70 -1.03
CA ARG A 67 -7.97 10.63 -2.41
C ARG A 67 -8.51 9.38 -3.13
N ASP A 68 -9.12 9.57 -4.30
CA ASP A 68 -9.50 8.49 -5.21
C ASP A 68 -8.36 8.23 -6.20
N ARG A 69 -7.64 7.11 -6.01
CA ARG A 69 -6.36 6.81 -6.67
C ARG A 69 -6.23 5.36 -7.14
N ILE A 70 -7.33 4.67 -7.45
CA ILE A 70 -7.28 3.23 -7.75
C ILE A 70 -6.42 2.90 -8.99
N VAL A 71 -6.38 3.78 -9.99
CA VAL A 71 -5.58 3.59 -11.21
C VAL A 71 -4.10 3.69 -10.89
N GLU A 72 -3.73 4.68 -10.07
CA GLU A 72 -2.38 4.89 -9.59
C GLU A 72 -1.94 3.74 -8.67
N CYS A 73 -2.83 3.26 -7.78
CA CYS A 73 -2.57 2.07 -6.96
C CYS A 73 -2.27 0.84 -7.82
N TYR A 74 -3.01 0.64 -8.92
CA TYR A 74 -2.75 -0.46 -9.85
C TYR A 74 -1.43 -0.27 -10.61
N PHE A 75 -1.11 0.97 -10.98
CA PHE A 75 0.16 1.30 -11.62
C PHE A 75 1.36 1.01 -10.70
N TRP A 76 1.24 1.27 -9.40
CA TRP A 76 2.24 0.82 -8.41
C TRP A 76 2.37 -0.71 -8.37
N GLY A 77 1.25 -1.43 -8.41
CA GLY A 77 1.25 -2.89 -8.48
C GLY A 77 1.98 -3.43 -9.72
N LEU A 78 1.77 -2.81 -10.88
CA LEU A 78 2.50 -3.14 -12.11
C LEU A 78 3.99 -2.85 -12.01
N GLY A 79 4.36 -1.70 -11.47
CA GLY A 79 5.75 -1.34 -11.21
C GLY A 79 6.45 -2.32 -10.27
N SER A 80 5.71 -2.94 -9.36
CA SER A 80 6.23 -3.88 -8.36
C SER A 80 6.27 -5.35 -8.83
N GLY A 81 5.75 -5.64 -10.04
CA GLY A 81 5.73 -6.99 -10.60
C GLY A 81 4.81 -7.10 -11.81
N TYR A 82 5.34 -6.84 -13.01
CA TYR A 82 4.55 -6.74 -14.25
C TYR A 82 4.31 -8.09 -14.93
N GLU A 83 5.10 -9.12 -14.63
CA GLU A 83 5.04 -10.39 -15.35
C GLU A 83 3.69 -11.11 -15.13
N PRO A 84 3.15 -11.81 -16.15
CA PRO A 84 1.80 -12.39 -16.06
C PRO A 84 1.57 -13.31 -14.86
N GLN A 85 2.59 -14.08 -14.45
CA GLN A 85 2.50 -14.98 -13.29
C GLN A 85 2.27 -14.26 -11.95
N TYR A 86 2.60 -12.97 -11.85
CA TYR A 86 2.41 -12.17 -10.62
C TYR A 86 1.06 -11.46 -10.57
N SER A 87 0.09 -11.86 -11.39
CA SER A 87 -1.26 -11.28 -11.42
C SER A 87 -1.92 -11.22 -10.03
N ARG A 88 -1.82 -12.30 -9.24
CA ARG A 88 -2.34 -12.33 -7.87
C ARG A 88 -1.64 -11.31 -6.95
N ALA A 89 -0.32 -11.23 -7.03
CA ALA A 89 0.47 -10.24 -6.29
C ALA A 89 0.05 -8.82 -6.64
N ARG A 90 -0.15 -8.51 -7.93
CA ARG A 90 -0.65 -7.19 -8.35
C ARG A 90 -2.03 -6.87 -7.78
N VAL A 91 -2.96 -7.83 -7.77
CA VAL A 91 -4.29 -7.63 -7.17
C VAL A 91 -4.19 -7.35 -5.68
N PHE A 92 -3.47 -8.18 -4.94
CA PHE A 92 -3.31 -8.02 -3.49
C PHE A 92 -2.64 -6.70 -3.14
N PHE A 93 -1.55 -6.39 -3.85
CA PHE A 93 -0.81 -5.15 -3.70
C PHE A 93 -1.70 -3.93 -3.97
N THR A 94 -2.42 -3.92 -5.10
CA THR A 94 -3.30 -2.79 -5.47
C THR A 94 -4.38 -2.54 -4.41
N LYS A 95 -5.03 -3.61 -3.93
CA LYS A 95 -6.05 -3.50 -2.88
C LYS A 95 -5.44 -2.96 -1.58
N ALA A 96 -4.26 -3.45 -1.19
CA ALA A 96 -3.59 -2.97 0.02
C ALA A 96 -3.17 -1.50 -0.11
N VAL A 97 -2.54 -1.08 -1.23
CA VAL A 97 -2.17 0.32 -1.49
C VAL A 97 -3.41 1.21 -1.36
N ALA A 98 -4.51 0.85 -2.03
CA ALA A 98 -5.73 1.64 -1.96
C ALA A 98 -6.26 1.76 -0.52
N VAL A 99 -6.26 0.67 0.25
CA VAL A 99 -6.70 0.68 1.66
C VAL A 99 -5.76 1.52 2.53
N ILE A 100 -4.44 1.34 2.44
CA ILE A 100 -3.50 2.10 3.27
C ILE A 100 -3.50 3.58 2.90
N THR A 101 -3.76 3.95 1.64
CA THR A 101 -3.93 5.36 1.25
C THR A 101 -5.13 6.00 1.95
N LEU A 102 -6.24 5.27 2.08
CA LEU A 102 -7.39 5.80 2.84
C LEU A 102 -7.07 5.93 4.33
N ILE A 103 -6.30 4.99 4.89
CA ILE A 103 -5.85 5.06 6.29
C ILE A 103 -4.90 6.26 6.47
N ASP A 104 -3.89 6.38 5.61
CA ASP A 104 -2.94 7.50 5.55
C ASP A 104 -3.67 8.85 5.51
N ASP A 105 -4.58 9.06 4.55
CA ASP A 105 -5.38 10.28 4.46
C ASP A 105 -6.17 10.55 5.74
N THR A 106 -6.69 9.49 6.37
CA THR A 106 -7.43 9.61 7.62
C THR A 106 -6.53 10.11 8.75
N TYR A 107 -5.30 9.60 8.88
CA TYR A 107 -4.35 10.06 9.89
C TYR A 107 -3.81 11.46 9.61
N ASP A 108 -3.60 11.80 8.33
CA ASP A 108 -2.94 13.02 7.90
C ASP A 108 -3.82 14.27 7.87
N ALA A 109 -5.10 14.10 7.53
CA ALA A 109 -5.93 15.24 7.11
C ALA A 109 -7.34 15.27 7.70
N TYR A 110 -7.84 14.16 8.27
CA TYR A 110 -9.26 14.06 8.63
C TYR A 110 -9.54 13.66 10.07
N GLY A 111 -8.86 12.61 10.56
CA GLY A 111 -9.07 12.08 11.89
C GLY A 111 -8.62 13.05 12.97
N THR A 112 -9.45 13.24 13.99
CA THR A 112 -8.97 13.89 15.21
C THR A 112 -8.07 12.92 15.98
N TYR A 113 -7.09 13.45 16.73
CA TYR A 113 -6.17 12.62 17.52
C TYR A 113 -6.89 11.59 18.42
N GLU A 114 -8.03 11.96 19.00
CA GLU A 114 -8.85 11.08 19.83
C GLU A 114 -9.51 9.94 19.03
N GLU A 115 -10.03 10.24 17.83
CA GLU A 115 -10.61 9.22 16.94
C GLU A 115 -9.54 8.27 16.37
N LEU A 116 -8.35 8.80 16.04
CA LEU A 116 -7.24 8.01 15.54
C LEU A 116 -6.78 6.96 16.54
N LYS A 117 -6.77 7.26 17.85
CA LYS A 117 -6.50 6.24 18.89
C LYS A 117 -7.49 5.07 18.83
N ILE A 118 -8.77 5.36 18.68
CA ILE A 118 -9.82 4.33 18.57
C ILE A 118 -9.59 3.49 17.30
N PHE A 119 -9.23 4.12 16.18
CA PHE A 119 -8.91 3.42 14.94
C PHE A 119 -7.66 2.54 15.09
N THR A 120 -6.58 3.06 15.69
CA THR A 120 -5.35 2.30 15.98
C THR A 120 -5.67 1.06 16.82
N GLU A 121 -6.44 1.23 17.90
CA GLU A 121 -6.85 0.11 18.77
C GLU A 121 -7.68 -0.94 18.02
N ALA A 122 -8.55 -0.51 17.11
CA ALA A 122 -9.33 -1.42 16.27
C ALA A 122 -8.43 -2.22 15.31
N VAL A 123 -7.40 -1.61 14.71
CA VAL A 123 -6.43 -2.30 13.86
C VAL A 123 -5.58 -3.29 14.67
N GLU A 124 -5.14 -2.90 15.87
CA GLU A 124 -4.39 -3.76 16.78
C GLU A 124 -5.18 -5.01 17.18
N ARG A 125 -6.48 -4.85 17.48
CA ARG A 125 -7.39 -5.97 17.77
C ARG A 125 -7.67 -6.85 16.55
N TRP A 126 -7.57 -6.30 15.34
CA TRP A 126 -7.77 -7.00 14.07
C TRP A 126 -9.11 -7.76 14.02
N SER A 127 -10.22 -7.08 14.32
CA SER A 127 -11.54 -7.72 14.39
C SER A 127 -12.64 -6.84 13.82
N ILE A 128 -13.46 -7.40 12.93
CA ILE A 128 -14.63 -6.71 12.37
C ILE A 128 -15.63 -6.28 13.45
N THR A 129 -15.59 -6.89 14.64
CA THR A 129 -16.45 -6.50 15.78
C THR A 129 -16.12 -5.11 16.33
N CYS A 130 -14.96 -4.54 16.00
CA CYS A 130 -14.59 -3.16 16.36
C CYS A 130 -15.32 -2.10 15.52
N LEU A 131 -16.10 -2.50 14.50
CA LEU A 131 -16.77 -1.56 13.61
C LEU A 131 -17.70 -0.59 14.37
N ASP A 132 -18.43 -1.08 15.36
CA ASP A 132 -19.40 -0.26 16.11
C ASP A 132 -18.74 0.75 17.07
N THR A 133 -17.45 0.58 17.39
CA THR A 133 -16.71 1.52 18.24
C THR A 133 -16.13 2.69 17.46
N LEU A 134 -16.11 2.62 16.12
CA LEU A 134 -15.52 3.65 15.27
C LEU A 134 -16.52 4.78 14.95
N PRO A 135 -16.03 6.01 14.74
CA PRO A 135 -16.82 7.09 14.14
C PRO A 135 -17.45 6.65 12.80
N GLU A 136 -18.66 7.13 12.50
CA GLU A 136 -19.44 6.70 11.32
C GLU A 136 -18.66 6.80 10.00
N TYR A 137 -17.85 7.84 9.81
CA TYR A 137 -17.07 8.02 8.58
C TYR A 137 -15.86 7.07 8.47
N MET A 138 -15.34 6.56 9.58
CA MET A 138 -14.24 5.59 9.61
C MET A 138 -14.73 4.15 9.38
N LYS A 139 -16.00 3.86 9.67
CA LYS A 139 -16.58 2.51 9.55
C LYS A 139 -16.42 1.93 8.13
N PRO A 140 -16.74 2.64 7.03
CA PRO A 140 -16.56 2.10 5.69
C PRO A 140 -15.09 1.77 5.39
N ILE A 141 -14.15 2.62 5.82
CA ILE A 141 -12.71 2.44 5.61
C ILE A 141 -12.22 1.20 6.37
N TYR A 142 -12.55 1.10 7.66
CA TYR A 142 -12.19 -0.07 8.46
C TYR A 142 -12.83 -1.36 7.95
N LYS A 143 -14.08 -1.28 7.46
CA LYS A 143 -14.74 -2.42 6.84
C LYS A 143 -14.03 -2.86 5.55
N LEU A 144 -13.64 -1.92 4.68
CA LEU A 144 -12.90 -2.25 3.47
C LEU A 144 -11.55 -2.89 3.81
N PHE A 145 -10.85 -2.35 4.80
CA PHE A 145 -9.63 -2.90 5.36
C PHE A 145 -9.81 -4.35 5.82
N MET A 146 -10.77 -4.61 6.73
CA MET A 146 -11.01 -5.95 7.24
C MET A 146 -11.42 -6.93 6.14
N ASP A 147 -12.35 -6.56 5.26
CA ASP A 147 -12.81 -7.43 4.18
C ASP A 147 -11.66 -7.79 3.21
N THR A 148 -10.75 -6.84 2.94
CA THR A 148 -9.58 -7.03 2.07
C THR A 148 -8.59 -8.03 2.67
N TYR A 149 -8.24 -7.85 3.94
CA TYR A 149 -7.27 -8.73 4.59
C TYR A 149 -7.87 -10.09 4.96
N THR A 150 -9.18 -10.20 5.25
CA THR A 150 -9.86 -11.49 5.40
C THR A 150 -9.84 -12.30 4.10
N GLU A 151 -10.04 -11.65 2.93
CA GLU A 151 -9.91 -12.31 1.63
C GLU A 151 -8.49 -12.92 1.45
N MET A 152 -7.45 -12.15 1.79
CA MET A 152 -6.06 -12.61 1.74
C MET A 152 -5.77 -13.75 2.74
N GLU A 153 -6.32 -13.65 3.96
CA GLU A 153 -6.19 -14.66 5.02
C GLU A 153 -6.79 -16.00 4.59
N GLU A 154 -8.04 -15.99 4.13
CA GLU A 154 -8.74 -17.18 3.66
C GLU A 154 -8.02 -17.84 2.48
N PHE A 155 -7.44 -17.02 1.61
CA PHE A 155 -6.65 -17.49 0.49
C PHE A 155 -5.37 -18.21 0.97
N LEU A 156 -4.57 -17.56 1.81
CA LEU A 156 -3.32 -18.13 2.30
C LEU A 156 -3.51 -19.31 3.26
N ALA A 157 -4.60 -19.34 4.02
CA ALA A 157 -4.96 -20.50 4.83
C ALA A 157 -5.16 -21.75 3.97
N LYS A 158 -5.79 -21.63 2.79
CA LYS A 158 -5.98 -22.75 1.84
C LYS A 158 -4.66 -23.27 1.26
N GLU A 159 -3.65 -22.41 1.14
CA GLU A 159 -2.31 -22.80 0.70
C GLU A 159 -1.38 -23.26 1.84
N GLY A 160 -1.88 -23.27 3.08
CA GLY A 160 -1.06 -23.60 4.25
C GLY A 160 0.05 -22.56 4.50
N ARG A 161 -0.24 -21.28 4.26
CA ARG A 161 0.67 -20.13 4.36
C ARG A 161 0.20 -19.10 5.39
N THR A 162 -0.46 -19.56 6.45
CA THR A 162 -0.97 -18.72 7.54
C THR A 162 0.15 -17.97 8.27
N ASP A 163 1.34 -18.56 8.36
CA ASP A 163 2.55 -17.93 8.88
C ASP A 163 2.95 -16.68 8.08
N LEU A 164 2.93 -16.76 6.75
CA LEU A 164 3.20 -15.64 5.86
C LEU A 164 2.12 -14.56 5.97
N PHE A 165 0.84 -14.94 6.08
CA PHE A 165 -0.24 -13.97 6.34
C PHE A 165 -0.02 -13.22 7.66
N ASN A 166 0.29 -13.95 8.74
CA ASN A 166 0.54 -13.34 10.04
C ASN A 166 1.73 -12.37 10.02
N CYS A 167 2.77 -12.69 9.25
CA CYS A 167 3.88 -11.78 8.99
C CYS A 167 3.40 -10.46 8.37
N GLY A 168 2.66 -10.51 7.25
CA GLY A 168 2.11 -9.32 6.59
C GLY A 168 1.16 -8.52 7.49
N LYS A 169 0.32 -9.21 8.26
CA LYS A 169 -0.58 -8.59 9.26
C LYS A 169 0.17 -7.78 10.31
N GLU A 170 1.30 -8.27 10.81
CA GLU A 170 2.07 -7.53 11.81
C GLU A 170 2.75 -6.28 11.23
N PHE A 171 3.19 -6.30 9.97
CA PHE A 171 3.69 -5.09 9.28
C PHE A 171 2.59 -4.04 9.08
N VAL A 172 1.34 -4.47 8.83
CA VAL A 172 0.19 -3.55 8.75
C VAL A 172 -0.09 -2.89 10.09
N LYS A 173 -0.06 -3.65 11.18
CA LYS A 173 -0.21 -3.09 12.53
C LYS A 173 0.92 -2.13 12.88
N GLU A 174 2.16 -2.51 12.55
CA GLU A 174 3.33 -1.68 12.77
C GLU A 174 3.23 -0.34 12.02
N PHE A 175 2.77 -0.37 10.77
CA PHE A 175 2.48 0.83 9.98
C PHE A 175 1.48 1.75 10.70
N VAL A 176 0.32 1.23 11.12
CA VAL A 176 -0.71 2.03 11.79
C VAL A 176 -0.26 2.54 13.16
N ARG A 177 0.52 1.74 13.92
CA ARG A 177 1.15 2.21 15.17
C ARG A 177 2.05 3.41 14.95
N ASN A 178 2.85 3.40 13.89
CA ASN A 178 3.77 4.50 13.61
C ASN A 178 3.04 5.73 13.05
N LEU A 179 1.96 5.56 12.28
CA LEU A 179 1.07 6.68 11.93
C LEU A 179 0.48 7.36 13.18
N MET A 180 0.15 6.60 14.23
CA MET A 180 -0.32 7.16 15.50
C MET A 180 0.77 7.97 16.22
N VAL A 181 2.04 7.57 16.09
CA VAL A 181 3.18 8.33 16.63
C VAL A 181 3.33 9.66 15.88
N GLU A 182 3.23 9.65 14.55
CA GLU A 182 3.26 10.89 13.76
C GLU A 182 2.09 11.82 14.07
N ALA A 183 0.88 11.27 14.19
CA ALA A 183 -0.30 12.02 14.59
C ALA A 183 -0.12 12.65 15.99
N LYS A 184 0.59 11.96 16.90
CA LYS A 184 0.94 12.51 18.21
C LYS A 184 1.90 13.71 18.08
N TRP A 185 2.97 13.57 17.29
CA TRP A 185 3.91 14.68 17.05
C TRP A 185 3.20 15.90 16.46
N ALA A 186 2.35 15.70 15.45
CA ALA A 186 1.57 16.78 14.84
C ALA A 186 0.58 17.41 15.83
N ASN A 187 -0.06 16.62 16.69
CA ASN A 187 -0.99 17.11 17.70
C ASN A 187 -0.31 17.96 18.77
N GLU A 188 0.87 17.53 19.25
CA GLU A 188 1.67 18.18 20.30
C GLU A 188 2.55 19.33 19.75
N GLY A 189 2.73 19.42 18.43
CA GLY A 189 3.68 20.34 17.81
C GLY A 189 5.13 19.96 18.09
N HIS A 190 5.40 18.68 18.36
CA HIS A 190 6.74 18.15 18.59
C HIS A 190 7.49 18.04 17.27
N ILE A 191 8.72 18.54 17.23
CA ILE A 191 9.65 18.32 16.12
C ILE A 191 10.66 17.27 16.59
N PRO A 192 10.55 16.02 16.13
CA PRO A 192 11.48 14.96 16.52
C PRO A 192 12.89 15.22 15.98
N THR A 193 13.89 14.76 16.74
CA THR A 193 15.28 14.65 16.25
C THR A 193 15.36 13.58 15.16
N THR A 194 16.44 13.57 14.39
CA THR A 194 16.67 12.56 13.35
C THR A 194 16.66 11.13 13.93
N GLU A 195 17.18 10.96 15.15
CA GLU A 195 17.20 9.66 15.86
C GLU A 195 15.79 9.20 16.29
N GLU A 196 14.94 10.13 16.71
CA GLU A 196 13.52 9.84 17.04
C GLU A 196 12.67 9.63 15.77
N HIS A 197 12.97 10.39 14.71
CA HIS A 197 12.17 10.48 13.49
C HIS A 197 12.32 9.25 12.60
N ASP A 198 13.57 8.89 12.26
CA ASP A 198 13.87 7.88 11.24
C ASP A 198 13.20 6.52 11.51
N PRO A 199 13.24 5.95 12.73
CA PRO A 199 12.61 4.66 13.01
C PRO A 199 11.10 4.64 12.76
N VAL A 200 10.43 5.80 12.90
CA VAL A 200 8.98 5.93 12.70
C VAL A 200 8.68 6.13 11.23
N VAL A 201 9.32 7.12 10.60
CA VAL A 201 8.94 7.53 9.24
C VAL A 201 9.39 6.56 8.15
N ILE A 202 10.43 5.76 8.41
CA ILE A 202 10.82 4.66 7.52
C ILE A 202 9.71 3.61 7.47
N ILE A 203 9.01 3.38 8.60
CA ILE A 203 7.89 2.44 8.68
C ILE A 203 6.64 3.01 8.02
N THR A 204 6.28 4.26 8.30
CA THR A 204 5.11 4.93 7.67
C THR A 204 5.33 5.26 6.20
N GLY A 205 6.57 5.21 5.70
CA GLY A 205 6.85 5.16 4.27
C GLY A 205 6.27 3.92 3.57
N GLY A 206 5.87 2.88 4.32
CA GLY A 206 5.05 1.77 3.84
C GLY A 206 5.77 0.70 3.02
N ALA A 207 7.05 0.88 2.67
CA ALA A 207 7.77 -0.05 1.80
C ALA A 207 7.79 -1.50 2.32
N ASN A 208 7.94 -1.69 3.64
CA ASN A 208 7.92 -3.02 4.27
C ASN A 208 6.56 -3.71 4.13
N LEU A 209 5.49 -2.96 4.41
CA LEU A 209 4.10 -3.40 4.26
C LEU A 209 3.79 -3.75 2.80
N LEU A 210 4.22 -2.92 1.87
CA LEU A 210 3.97 -3.11 0.44
C LEU A 210 4.73 -4.32 -0.11
N THR A 211 6.01 -4.45 0.26
CA THR A 211 6.84 -5.62 -0.11
C THR A 211 6.23 -6.91 0.43
N THR A 212 5.82 -6.92 1.69
CA THR A 212 5.20 -8.12 2.30
C THR A 212 3.83 -8.42 1.71
N THR A 213 3.08 -7.40 1.27
CA THR A 213 1.84 -7.61 0.52
C THR A 213 2.09 -8.29 -0.83
N CYS A 214 3.13 -7.88 -1.58
CA CYS A 214 3.55 -8.61 -2.79
C CYS A 214 3.80 -10.08 -2.47
N TYR A 215 4.50 -10.35 -1.36
CA TYR A 215 4.81 -11.70 -0.91
C TYR A 215 3.57 -12.55 -0.63
N LEU A 216 2.52 -11.96 -0.04
CA LEU A 216 1.25 -12.66 0.15
C LEU A 216 0.68 -13.17 -1.18
N GLY A 217 0.81 -12.40 -2.27
CA GLY A 217 0.36 -12.84 -3.59
C GLY A 217 1.37 -13.69 -4.37
N MET A 218 2.58 -13.89 -3.85
CA MET A 218 3.65 -14.74 -4.40
C MET A 218 3.91 -15.97 -3.51
N SER A 219 2.93 -16.36 -2.70
CA SER A 219 3.00 -17.41 -1.68
C SER A 219 3.42 -18.79 -2.20
N ASP A 220 3.21 -19.05 -3.49
CA ASP A 220 3.61 -20.27 -4.20
C ASP A 220 5.13 -20.38 -4.41
N ILE A 221 5.84 -19.25 -4.39
CA ILE A 221 7.30 -19.18 -4.53
C ILE A 221 8.01 -19.40 -3.19
N PHE A 222 7.30 -19.21 -2.07
CA PHE A 222 7.88 -19.27 -0.73
C PHE A 222 8.29 -20.70 -0.34
N THR A 223 9.56 -20.83 0.05
CA THR A 223 10.08 -21.96 0.84
C THR A 223 9.97 -21.64 2.32
N LYS A 224 10.15 -22.65 3.20
CA LYS A 224 10.20 -22.44 4.65
C LYS A 224 11.29 -21.41 5.04
N GLU A 225 12.48 -21.54 4.46
CA GLU A 225 13.61 -20.61 4.65
C GLU A 225 13.25 -19.19 4.21
N SER A 226 12.47 -19.04 3.14
CA SER A 226 12.01 -17.75 2.64
C SER A 226 11.03 -17.07 3.59
N VAL A 227 10.16 -17.85 4.25
CA VAL A 227 9.24 -17.33 5.27
C VAL A 227 10.03 -16.83 6.48
N GLU A 228 10.97 -17.63 6.99
CA GLU A 228 11.84 -17.25 8.12
C GLU A 228 12.65 -15.99 7.81
N TRP A 229 13.15 -15.87 6.58
CA TRP A 229 13.84 -14.67 6.10
C TRP A 229 12.93 -13.45 6.02
N ALA A 230 11.70 -13.57 5.53
CA ALA A 230 10.77 -12.44 5.47
C ALA A 230 10.31 -11.99 6.87
N VAL A 231 10.05 -12.95 7.77
CA VAL A 231 9.65 -12.70 9.17
C VAL A 231 10.75 -11.99 9.96
N SER A 232 12.02 -12.21 9.64
CA SER A 232 13.13 -11.55 10.32
C SER A 232 13.31 -10.08 9.94
N ALA A 233 12.44 -9.53 9.07
CA ALA A 233 12.52 -8.16 8.55
C ALA A 233 13.92 -7.85 7.99
N PRO A 234 14.30 -8.48 6.86
CA PRO A 234 15.68 -8.49 6.39
C PRO A 234 16.14 -7.07 6.01
N PRO A 235 17.45 -6.79 5.97
CA PRO A 235 17.98 -5.45 5.70
C PRO A 235 17.38 -4.79 4.45
N LEU A 236 17.07 -5.59 3.42
CA LEU A 236 16.40 -5.14 2.20
C LEU A 236 15.09 -4.38 2.45
N PHE A 237 14.31 -4.76 3.47
CA PHE A 237 13.07 -4.06 3.85
C PHE A 237 13.41 -2.66 4.34
N ARG A 238 14.30 -2.57 5.33
CA ARG A 238 14.79 -1.29 5.86
C ARG A 238 15.34 -0.39 4.77
N TYR A 239 16.16 -0.91 3.86
CA TYR A 239 16.74 -0.14 2.76
C TYR A 239 15.65 0.38 1.81
N SER A 240 14.66 -0.44 1.48
CA SER A 240 13.52 -0.02 0.65
C SER A 240 12.71 1.09 1.33
N GLY A 241 12.51 1.00 2.65
CA GLY A 241 11.84 2.03 3.45
C GLY A 241 12.62 3.34 3.48
N ILE A 242 13.94 3.29 3.70
CA ILE A 242 14.79 4.50 3.66
C ILE A 242 14.69 5.16 2.30
N LEU A 243 14.86 4.40 1.21
CA LEU A 243 14.80 4.93 -0.15
C LEU A 243 13.46 5.63 -0.41
N GLY A 244 12.34 4.94 -0.17
CA GLY A 244 11.01 5.49 -0.39
C GLY A 244 10.74 6.75 0.45
N ARG A 245 11.14 6.72 1.72
CA ARG A 245 10.97 7.85 2.64
C ARG A 245 11.77 9.06 2.18
N ARG A 246 13.06 8.89 1.86
CA ARG A 246 13.93 9.97 1.40
C ARG A 246 13.44 10.61 0.10
N LEU A 247 13.02 9.78 -0.87
CA LEU A 247 12.44 10.28 -2.11
C LEU A 247 11.14 11.06 -1.89
N ASN A 248 10.25 10.56 -1.03
CA ASN A 248 9.01 11.28 -0.69
C ASN A 248 9.34 12.63 -0.03
N ASP A 249 10.17 12.66 1.03
CA ASP A 249 10.50 13.88 1.77
C ASP A 249 11.07 14.97 0.86
N LEU A 250 11.95 14.61 -0.09
CA LEU A 250 12.51 15.55 -1.05
C LEU A 250 11.42 16.22 -1.92
N MET A 251 10.37 15.48 -2.28
CA MET A 251 9.33 15.94 -3.20
C MET A 251 8.11 16.57 -2.49
N THR A 252 7.89 16.26 -1.21
CA THR A 252 6.71 16.70 -0.46
C THR A 252 7.01 17.78 0.58
N HIS A 253 8.28 18.00 0.96
CA HIS A 253 8.68 18.90 2.03
C HIS A 253 7.97 20.27 2.04
N LYS A 254 7.94 20.95 0.89
CA LYS A 254 7.34 22.29 0.78
C LYS A 254 5.82 22.29 0.96
N ASP A 255 5.15 21.19 0.62
CA ASP A 255 3.71 21.07 0.81
C ASP A 255 3.35 20.59 2.20
N GLU A 256 4.18 19.74 2.80
CA GLU A 256 4.06 19.31 4.18
C GLU A 256 4.15 20.50 5.15
N GLN A 257 5.04 21.47 4.90
CA GLN A 257 5.13 22.70 5.69
C GLN A 257 3.86 23.58 5.64
N LYS A 258 2.97 23.39 4.66
CA LYS A 258 1.72 24.17 4.53
C LYS A 258 0.57 23.60 5.38
N ARG A 259 0.72 22.39 5.90
CA ARG A 259 -0.31 21.67 6.67
C ARG A 259 0.16 21.40 8.10
N LYS A 260 -0.78 21.20 9.02
CA LYS A 260 -0.47 20.76 10.39
C LYS A 260 -0.17 19.25 10.36
N HIS A 261 1.05 18.89 9.99
CA HIS A 261 1.53 17.53 9.80
C HIS A 261 2.85 17.31 10.57
N SER A 262 3.29 16.06 10.70
CA SER A 262 4.62 15.72 11.23
C SER A 262 5.71 16.39 10.37
N SER A 263 6.86 16.69 10.98
CA SER A 263 7.99 17.23 10.22
C SER A 263 8.53 16.16 9.27
N SER A 264 8.96 16.57 8.07
CA SER A 264 9.66 15.69 7.13
C SER A 264 11.08 15.39 7.61
N SER A 265 11.74 14.34 7.11
CA SER A 265 13.15 14.08 7.50
C SER A 265 14.07 15.25 7.12
N LEU A 266 13.75 15.93 6.02
CA LEU A 266 14.47 17.13 5.60
C LEU A 266 14.29 18.29 6.59
N GLU A 267 13.06 18.53 7.04
CA GLU A 267 12.76 19.58 8.04
C GLU A 267 13.41 19.28 9.39
N SER A 268 13.28 18.04 9.90
CA SER A 268 13.91 17.63 11.15
C SER A 268 15.43 17.83 11.10
N TYR A 269 16.09 17.45 9.99
CA TYR A 269 17.53 17.64 9.82
C TYR A 269 17.94 19.12 9.79
N ILE A 270 17.20 19.95 9.04
CA ILE A 270 17.45 21.41 8.97
C ILE A 270 17.37 22.03 10.36
N LYS A 271 16.36 21.66 11.16
CA LYS A 271 16.14 22.20 12.50
C LYS A 271 17.17 21.73 13.51
N GLU A 272 17.55 20.46 13.47
CA GLU A 272 18.50 19.87 14.42
C GLU A 272 19.92 20.41 14.21
N TYR A 273 20.38 20.47 12.96
CA TYR A 273 21.76 20.83 12.63
C TYR A 273 21.93 22.30 12.20
N ASN A 274 20.84 23.07 12.12
CA ASN A 274 20.83 24.47 11.70
C ASN A 274 21.57 24.71 10.38
N VAL A 275 21.27 23.87 9.39
CA VAL A 275 21.82 23.92 8.03
C VAL A 275 20.82 24.53 7.05
N ASN A 276 21.28 24.91 5.86
CA ASN A 276 20.37 25.36 4.80
C ASN A 276 19.71 24.18 4.06
N GLU A 277 18.58 24.47 3.39
CA GLU A 277 17.77 23.46 2.67
C GLU A 277 18.57 22.75 1.56
N GLU A 278 19.35 23.47 0.78
CA GLU A 278 20.13 22.91 -0.34
C GLU A 278 21.18 21.89 0.13
N TYR A 279 21.85 22.19 1.25
CA TYR A 279 22.80 21.27 1.88
C TYR A 279 22.10 20.00 2.37
N ALA A 280 20.95 20.14 3.04
CA ALA A 280 20.19 19.02 3.54
C ALA A 280 19.63 18.15 2.38
N GLN A 281 19.15 18.76 1.30
CA GLN A 281 18.73 18.05 0.08
C GLN A 281 19.89 17.25 -0.54
N THR A 282 21.06 17.87 -0.66
CA THR A 282 22.26 17.21 -1.19
C THR A 282 22.64 15.98 -0.36
N LEU A 283 22.53 16.07 0.97
CA LEU A 283 22.79 14.95 1.86
C LEU A 283 21.76 13.83 1.67
N ILE A 284 20.47 14.15 1.56
CA ILE A 284 19.43 13.14 1.36
C ILE A 284 19.59 12.45 0.00
N TYR A 285 19.92 13.16 -1.08
CA TYR A 285 20.25 12.54 -2.37
C TYR A 285 21.42 11.56 -2.26
N LYS A 286 22.47 11.94 -1.54
CA LYS A 286 23.60 11.04 -1.27
C LYS A 286 23.17 9.79 -0.48
N GLN A 287 22.27 9.93 0.50
CA GLN A 287 21.71 8.78 1.22
C GLN A 287 20.95 7.84 0.29
N VAL A 288 20.17 8.36 -0.67
CA VAL A 288 19.50 7.55 -1.70
C VAL A 288 20.52 6.76 -2.52
N GLU A 289 21.60 7.40 -2.99
CA GLU A 289 22.67 6.72 -3.72
C GLU A 289 23.36 5.62 -2.91
N ASP A 290 23.62 5.88 -1.63
CA ASP A 290 24.27 4.92 -0.74
C ASP A 290 23.35 3.72 -0.45
N VAL A 291 22.06 3.97 -0.22
CA VAL A 291 21.05 2.91 -0.05
C VAL A 291 20.92 2.02 -1.29
N TRP A 292 21.01 2.58 -2.50
CA TRP A 292 21.04 1.75 -3.72
C TRP A 292 22.25 0.80 -3.77
N LYS A 293 23.41 1.22 -3.27
CA LYS A 293 24.59 0.35 -3.17
C LYS A 293 24.35 -0.80 -2.19
N ASP A 294 23.66 -0.53 -1.08
CA ASP A 294 23.30 -1.55 -0.10
C ASP A 294 22.24 -2.53 -0.63
N ILE A 295 21.21 -2.04 -1.32
CA ILE A 295 20.22 -2.89 -2.03
C ILE A 295 20.92 -3.83 -3.02
N ASN A 296 21.84 -3.30 -3.83
CA ASN A 296 22.61 -4.09 -4.79
C ASN A 296 23.49 -5.14 -4.09
N ARG A 297 24.12 -4.77 -2.97
CA ARG A 297 24.91 -5.70 -2.16
C ARG A 297 24.05 -6.83 -1.63
N GLU A 298 22.91 -6.51 -1.01
CA GLU A 298 21.97 -7.52 -0.47
C GLU A 298 21.46 -8.47 -1.53
N TYR A 299 21.13 -7.97 -2.72
CA TYR A 299 20.76 -8.81 -3.85
C TYR A 299 21.90 -9.79 -4.20
N LEU A 300 23.13 -9.32 -4.25
CA LEU A 300 24.28 -10.16 -4.59
C LEU A 300 24.65 -11.15 -3.49
N THR A 301 24.49 -10.82 -2.21
CA THR A 301 24.89 -11.67 -1.07
C THR A 301 23.81 -12.65 -0.65
N THR A 302 22.53 -12.30 -0.81
CA THR A 302 21.41 -13.17 -0.45
C THR A 302 21.23 -14.27 -1.51
N LYS A 303 21.86 -15.43 -1.28
CA LYS A 303 21.85 -16.57 -2.22
C LYS A 303 20.76 -17.61 -1.94
N ASN A 304 20.32 -17.73 -0.70
CA ASN A 304 19.41 -18.79 -0.25
C ASN A 304 17.92 -18.44 -0.44
N ILE A 305 17.62 -17.24 -0.95
CA ILE A 305 16.25 -16.76 -1.14
C ILE A 305 15.90 -16.78 -2.63
N PRO A 306 14.71 -17.25 -3.03
CA PRO A 306 14.25 -17.18 -4.41
C PRO A 306 14.37 -15.77 -4.99
N ARG A 307 15.00 -15.66 -6.16
CA ARG A 307 15.23 -14.36 -6.83
C ARG A 307 13.97 -13.52 -7.03
N PRO A 308 12.80 -14.08 -7.40
CA PRO A 308 11.58 -13.29 -7.50
C PRO A 308 11.21 -12.51 -6.23
N LEU A 309 11.49 -13.05 -5.04
CA LEU A 309 11.18 -12.38 -3.78
C LEU A 309 12.08 -11.17 -3.53
N LEU A 310 13.37 -11.29 -3.84
CA LEU A 310 14.29 -10.15 -3.79
C LEU A 310 13.93 -9.10 -4.83
N MET A 311 13.56 -9.54 -6.04
CA MET A 311 13.19 -8.65 -7.13
C MET A 311 11.91 -7.87 -6.85
N ALA A 312 10.92 -8.44 -6.15
CA ALA A 312 9.71 -7.68 -5.81
C ALA A 312 10.00 -6.44 -4.94
N ALA A 313 10.94 -6.53 -4.00
CA ALA A 313 11.38 -5.37 -3.22
C ALA A 313 12.17 -4.36 -4.08
N ILE A 314 13.03 -4.86 -4.97
CA ILE A 314 13.82 -4.01 -5.88
C ILE A 314 12.93 -3.30 -6.90
N TYR A 315 11.91 -3.98 -7.44
CA TYR A 315 10.93 -3.40 -8.34
C TYR A 315 10.12 -2.30 -7.67
N LEU A 316 9.73 -2.49 -6.41
CA LEU A 316 9.15 -1.40 -5.62
C LEU A 316 10.11 -0.21 -5.52
N CYS A 317 11.38 -0.41 -5.18
CA CYS A 317 12.38 0.67 -5.12
C CYS A 317 12.57 1.39 -6.46
N GLN A 318 12.67 0.65 -7.57
CA GLN A 318 12.76 1.23 -8.91
C GLN A 318 11.51 2.03 -9.26
N PHE A 319 10.34 1.52 -8.89
CA PHE A 319 9.09 2.23 -9.11
C PHE A 319 9.00 3.50 -8.25
N LEU A 320 9.52 3.50 -7.02
CA LEU A 320 9.55 4.69 -6.16
C LEU A 320 10.36 5.83 -6.78
N GLU A 321 11.42 5.55 -7.53
CA GLU A 321 12.15 6.56 -8.32
C GLU A 321 11.26 7.18 -9.41
N VAL A 322 10.48 6.37 -10.13
CA VAL A 322 9.51 6.86 -11.14
C VAL A 322 8.40 7.67 -10.48
N GLN A 323 7.92 7.19 -9.34
CA GLN A 323 6.87 7.80 -8.55
C GLN A 323 7.26 9.20 -8.06
N TYR A 324 8.50 9.37 -7.60
CA TYR A 324 9.03 10.63 -7.09
C TYR A 324 9.90 11.38 -8.11
N ALA A 325 9.82 11.02 -9.40
CA ALA A 325 10.51 11.72 -10.45
C ALA A 325 9.99 13.16 -10.57
N GLY A 326 10.74 14.10 -10.00
CA GLY A 326 10.50 15.55 -10.06
C GLY A 326 9.29 16.08 -9.27
N ASN A 327 8.44 15.20 -8.70
CA ASN A 327 7.24 15.58 -7.94
C ASN A 327 6.65 14.37 -7.17
N ASP A 328 5.73 14.60 -6.23
CA ASP A 328 4.82 13.56 -5.74
C ASP A 328 3.73 13.28 -6.79
N ASN A 329 4.01 12.32 -7.67
CA ASN A 329 3.10 11.98 -8.77
C ASN A 329 1.83 11.23 -8.33
N PHE A 330 1.76 10.73 -7.10
CA PHE A 330 0.63 9.96 -6.58
C PHE A 330 -0.47 10.91 -6.15
N THR A 331 -0.07 11.96 -5.42
CA THR A 331 -0.98 13.04 -5.06
C THR A 331 -1.24 13.96 -6.24
N ARG A 332 -0.17 14.36 -6.94
CA ARG A 332 -0.18 15.36 -8.02
C ARG A 332 0.36 14.75 -9.32
N MET A 333 -0.48 13.97 -10.00
CA MET A 333 -0.13 13.35 -11.27
C MET A 333 0.42 14.37 -12.28
N GLY A 334 1.73 14.33 -12.52
CA GLY A 334 2.39 15.06 -13.59
C GLY A 334 1.97 14.55 -14.97
N ASP A 335 2.18 15.36 -16.00
CA ASP A 335 1.77 15.00 -17.37
C ASP A 335 2.56 13.79 -17.91
N GLU A 336 3.84 13.68 -17.57
CA GLU A 336 4.66 12.52 -17.89
C GLU A 336 4.14 11.25 -17.22
N TYR A 337 3.77 11.32 -15.94
CA TYR A 337 3.21 10.19 -15.19
C TYR A 337 1.86 9.73 -15.79
N LYS A 338 0.98 10.68 -16.13
CA LYS A 338 -0.27 10.38 -16.87
C LYS A 338 -0.01 9.75 -18.22
N HIS A 339 1.02 10.22 -18.93
CA HIS A 339 1.41 9.66 -20.22
C HIS A 339 1.87 8.21 -20.06
N LEU A 340 2.71 7.90 -19.07
CA LEU A 340 3.15 6.54 -18.77
C LEU A 340 1.97 5.60 -18.50
N ILE A 341 1.03 6.01 -17.62
CA ILE A 341 -0.17 5.22 -17.34
C ILE A 341 -0.96 4.95 -18.62
N LYS A 342 -1.20 5.98 -19.45
CA LYS A 342 -1.96 5.80 -20.70
C LYS A 342 -1.24 4.89 -21.69
N SER A 343 0.07 5.03 -21.83
CA SER A 343 0.88 4.21 -22.73
C SER A 343 0.93 2.74 -22.31
N LEU A 344 0.78 2.44 -21.01
CA LEU A 344 0.80 1.07 -20.50
C LEU A 344 -0.59 0.43 -20.42
N LEU A 345 -1.63 1.21 -20.12
CA LEU A 345 -2.96 0.68 -19.78
C LEU A 345 -4.07 1.02 -20.78
N VAL A 346 -3.85 2.00 -21.66
CA VAL A 346 -4.91 2.52 -22.53
C VAL A 346 -4.57 2.32 -24.00
N TYR A 347 -3.35 2.66 -24.40
CA TYR A 347 -2.95 2.63 -25.81
C TYR A 347 -2.23 1.32 -26.14
N PRO A 348 -2.77 0.49 -27.07
CA PRO A 348 -2.02 -0.66 -27.55
C PRO A 348 -0.82 -0.18 -28.37
N MET A 349 0.28 -0.92 -28.31
CA MET A 349 1.41 -0.69 -29.23
C MET A 349 0.93 -0.92 -30.67
N SER A 350 1.18 0.05 -31.55
CA SER A 350 0.98 -0.14 -32.98
C SER A 350 2.00 -1.17 -33.49
N ILE A 351 1.50 -2.21 -34.15
CA ILE A 351 2.31 -3.25 -34.80
C ILE A 351 2.69 -2.81 -36.20
#